data_AF-A0A7Y2GBS5-F1
#
_entry.id   AF-A0A7Y2GBS5-F1
#
_cell.length_a   1.000
_cell.length_b   1.000
_cell.length_c   1.000
_cell.angle_alpha   90.00
_cell.angle_beta   90.00
_cell.angle_gamma   90.00
#
_symmetry.space_group_name_H-M   'P 1'
#
loop_
_entity.id
_entity.type
_entity.pdbx_description
1 polymer ?
#
loop_
_entity_poly.entity_id
_entity_poly.type
_entity_poly.pdbx_seq_one_letter_code
_entity_poly.pdbx_strand_id
1 'polypeptide(L)'
;MLELPGQSALSNFRLAKLTRALQRADAGIQSVEARFVYLVDTSEELGKADRSRLDALLLSGDKPARLSKGAEKLYVVPRPGTISPWSSKATDIA
;
A
#
# COMPACT_ATOMS: atom_id res chain seq x y z
N MET A 1 -1.42 15.97 -0.97
CA MET A 1 -1.30 14.50 -1.12
C MET A 1 -0.12 13.89 -0.35
N LEU A 2 -0.42 13.00 0.59
CA LEU A 2 0.51 12.18 1.36
C LEU A 2 0.56 10.75 0.79
N GLU A 3 1.75 10.15 0.73
CA GLU A 3 1.95 8.72 0.45
C GLU A 3 2.33 8.01 1.75
N LEU A 4 1.42 7.21 2.30
CA LEU A 4 1.58 6.55 3.58
C LEU A 4 1.76 5.03 3.41
N PRO A 5 2.80 4.44 4.00
CA PRO A 5 3.04 3.01 3.89
C PRO A 5 2.05 2.22 4.76
N GLY A 6 1.45 1.17 4.20
CA GLY A 6 0.53 0.28 4.91
C GLY A 6 1.14 -1.05 5.32
N GLN A 7 0.29 -1.98 5.76
CA GLN A 7 0.67 -3.34 6.16
C GLN A 7 1.05 -4.20 4.94
N SER A 8 1.52 -5.43 5.19
CA SER A 8 1.74 -6.42 4.12
C SER A 8 0.43 -6.68 3.37
N ALA A 9 0.46 -6.59 2.04
CA ALA A 9 -0.75 -6.75 1.24
C ALA A 9 -1.08 -8.23 0.96
N LEU A 10 -0.08 -9.11 1.06
CA LEU A 10 -0.19 -10.52 0.69
C LEU A 10 0.49 -11.40 1.74
N SER A 11 -0.07 -12.60 1.96
CA SER A 11 0.58 -13.63 2.75
C SER A 11 1.78 -14.22 2.02
N ASN A 12 2.73 -14.81 2.77
CA ASN A 12 3.90 -15.48 2.21
C ASN A 12 3.56 -16.52 1.15
N PHE A 13 2.45 -17.26 1.36
CA PHE A 13 1.96 -18.24 0.37
C PHE A 13 1.55 -17.58 -0.97
N ARG A 14 0.84 -16.45 -0.92
CA ARG A 14 0.43 -15.71 -2.11
C ARG A 14 1.64 -15.08 -2.83
N LEU A 15 2.58 -14.53 -2.08
CA LEU A 15 3.84 -13.99 -2.63
C LEU A 15 4.64 -15.09 -3.34
N ALA A 16 4.84 -16.24 -2.71
CA ALA A 16 5.56 -17.36 -3.34
C ALA A 16 4.87 -17.83 -4.63
N LYS A 17 3.53 -17.90 -4.65
CA LYS A 17 2.77 -18.23 -5.85
C LYS A 17 2.96 -17.18 -6.96
N LEU A 18 2.94 -15.89 -6.63
CA LEU A 18 3.13 -14.80 -7.57
C LEU A 18 4.56 -14.79 -8.14
N THR A 19 5.58 -14.91 -7.30
CA THR A 19 6.99 -15.00 -7.74
C THR A 19 7.18 -16.14 -8.73
N ARG A 20 6.69 -17.34 -8.43
CA ARG A 20 6.76 -18.49 -9.35
C ARG A 20 6.03 -18.24 -10.68
N ALA A 21 4.92 -17.50 -10.64
CA ALA A 21 4.17 -17.18 -11.86
C ALA A 21 4.95 -16.20 -12.74
N LEU A 22 5.56 -15.17 -12.15
CA LEU A 22 6.38 -14.17 -12.86
C LEU A 22 7.69 -14.77 -13.38
N GLN A 23 8.31 -15.69 -12.64
CA GLN A 23 9.52 -16.40 -13.05
C GLN A 23 9.35 -17.21 -14.34
N ARG A 24 8.11 -17.60 -14.69
CA ARG A 24 7.82 -18.24 -15.99
C ARG A 24 7.88 -17.26 -17.16
N ALA A 25 7.66 -15.97 -16.91
CA ALA A 25 7.78 -14.92 -17.92
C ALA A 25 9.21 -14.36 -17.97
N ASP A 26 9.87 -14.23 -16.81
CA ASP A 26 11.25 -13.77 -16.69
C ASP A 26 11.96 -14.46 -15.50
N ALA A 27 12.93 -15.31 -15.81
CA ALA A 27 13.71 -16.04 -14.81
C ALA A 27 14.61 -15.14 -13.93
N GLY A 28 14.83 -13.88 -14.31
CA GLY A 28 15.59 -12.89 -13.53
C GLY A 28 14.86 -12.39 -12.29
N ILE A 29 13.54 -12.60 -12.19
CA ILE A 29 12.74 -12.16 -11.03
C ILE A 29 13.05 -13.04 -9.82
N GLN A 30 13.73 -12.48 -8.82
CA GLN A 30 14.17 -13.23 -7.63
C GLN A 30 13.10 -13.34 -6.55
N SER A 31 12.38 -12.25 -6.30
CA SER A 31 11.37 -12.16 -5.25
C SER A 31 10.32 -11.09 -5.57
N VAL A 32 9.18 -11.19 -4.91
CA VAL A 32 8.14 -10.17 -4.93
C VAL A 32 7.75 -9.87 -3.50
N GLU A 33 7.69 -8.58 -3.17
CA GLU A 33 7.19 -8.08 -1.91
C GLU A 33 6.02 -7.15 -2.20
N ALA A 34 5.00 -7.14 -1.33
CA ALA A 34 3.84 -6.30 -1.54
C ALA A 34 3.35 -5.74 -0.20
N ARG A 35 3.07 -4.44 -0.19
CA ARG A 35 2.43 -3.74 0.93
C ARG A 35 1.33 -2.84 0.39
N PHE A 36 0.37 -2.51 1.24
CA PHE A 36 -0.55 -1.42 0.92
C PHE A 36 0.19 -0.09 0.91
N VAL A 37 -0.35 0.84 0.14
CA VAL A 37 0.02 2.25 0.17
C VAL A 37 -1.27 3.06 0.19
N TYR A 38 -1.33 4.03 1.09
CA TYR A 38 -2.48 4.91 1.23
C TYR A 38 -2.12 6.26 0.66
N LEU A 39 -2.89 6.69 -0.34
CA LEU A 39 -2.75 7.99 -0.97
C LEU A 39 -3.83 8.89 -0.37
N VAL A 40 -3.42 9.83 0.47
CA VAL A 40 -4.35 10.68 1.23
C VAL A 40 -4.22 12.10 0.72
N ASP A 41 -5.28 12.63 0.14
CA ASP A 41 -5.33 14.05 -0.22
C ASP A 41 -5.98 14.85 0.90
N THR A 42 -5.33 15.93 1.31
CA THR A 42 -5.74 16.78 2.42
C THR A 42 -5.82 18.22 1.93
N SER A 43 -6.85 18.95 2.36
CA SER A 43 -7.00 20.37 2.01
C SER A 43 -5.94 21.26 2.66
N GLU A 44 -5.42 20.83 3.81
CA GLU A 44 -4.42 21.53 4.61
C GLU A 44 -3.36 20.55 5.15
N GLU A 45 -2.26 21.07 5.70
CA GLU A 45 -1.27 20.25 6.39
C GLU A 45 -1.83 19.67 7.68
N LEU A 46 -1.57 18.39 7.93
CA LEU A 46 -2.02 17.74 9.15
C LEU A 46 -1.12 18.09 10.33
N GLY A 47 -1.73 18.56 11.41
CA GLY A 47 -1.08 18.66 12.71
C GLY A 47 -0.68 17.28 13.24
N LYS A 48 0.20 17.26 14.26
CA LYS A 48 0.71 16.00 14.85
C LYS A 48 -0.40 15.10 15.39
N ALA A 49 -1.44 15.68 15.99
CA ALA A 49 -2.55 14.93 16.56
C ALA A 49 -3.38 14.23 15.46
N ASP A 50 -3.72 14.95 14.39
CA ASP A 50 -4.50 14.40 13.28
C ASP A 50 -3.69 13.39 12.47
N ARG A 51 -2.38 13.63 12.31
CA ARG A 51 -1.48 12.62 11.72
C ARG A 51 -1.48 11.31 12.52
N SER A 52 -1.42 11.40 13.85
CA SER A 52 -1.44 10.21 14.72
C SER A 52 -2.77 9.45 14.61
N ARG A 53 -3.90 10.17 14.54
CA ARG A 53 -5.24 9.57 14.31
C ARG A 53 -5.33 8.90 12.94
N LEU A 54 -4.85 9.55 11.89
CA LEU A 54 -4.83 8.99 10.55
C LEU A 54 -4.00 7.70 10.48
N ASP A 55 -2.80 7.70 11.09
CA ASP A 55 -1.97 6.50 11.16
C ASP A 55 -2.69 5.38 11.94
N ALA A 56 -3.42 5.70 13.02
CA ALA A 56 -4.22 4.70 13.75
C ALA A 56 -5.38 4.14 12.92
N LEU A 57 -6.10 4.96 12.16
CA LEU A 57 -7.18 4.53 11.26
C LEU A 57 -6.65 3.59 10.15
N LEU A 58 -5.52 3.95 9.53
CA LEU A 58 -4.97 3.22 8.39
C LEU A 58 -4.21 1.95 8.80
N LEU A 59 -3.60 1.95 9.99
CA LEU A 59 -2.74 0.87 10.44
C LEU A 59 -3.38 -0.05 11.47
N SER A 60 -4.45 0.37 12.13
CA SER A 60 -5.12 -0.42 13.16
C SER A 60 -4.15 -0.96 14.24
N GLY A 61 -3.10 -0.20 14.56
CA GLY A 61 -2.07 -0.57 15.53
C GLY A 61 -0.88 -1.36 14.99
N ASP A 62 -0.91 -1.80 13.74
CA ASP A 62 0.22 -2.48 13.10
C ASP A 62 1.31 -1.50 12.64
N LYS A 63 2.52 -2.03 12.45
CA LYS A 63 3.60 -1.26 11.81
C LYS A 63 3.52 -1.41 10.29
N PRO A 64 3.84 -0.35 9.52
CA PRO A 64 3.93 -0.47 8.07
C PRO A 64 4.96 -1.52 7.66
N ALA A 65 4.63 -2.29 6.63
CA ALA A 65 5.57 -3.21 6.02
C ALA A 65 6.70 -2.45 5.33
N ARG A 66 7.93 -2.94 5.53
CA ARG A 66 9.13 -2.44 4.85
C ARG A 66 9.40 -3.30 3.63
N LEU A 67 9.65 -2.65 2.51
CA LEU A 67 10.13 -3.30 1.30
C LEU A 67 11.65 -3.14 1.21
N SER A 68 12.28 -4.08 0.52
CA SER A 68 13.70 -4.08 0.19
C SER A 68 14.05 -2.85 -0.67
N LYS A 69 15.23 -2.28 -0.43
CA LYS A 69 15.76 -1.16 -1.23
C LYS A 69 16.35 -1.69 -2.55
N GLY A 70 16.35 -0.85 -3.59
CA GLY A 70 16.96 -1.20 -4.89
C GLY A 70 16.12 -2.13 -5.77
N ALA A 71 14.92 -2.52 -5.33
CA ALA A 71 13.96 -3.21 -6.17
C ALA A 71 13.19 -2.24 -7.06
N GLU A 72 12.74 -2.72 -8.21
CA GLU A 72 11.78 -2.01 -9.05
C GLU A 72 10.43 -1.87 -8.33
N LYS A 73 9.85 -0.68 -8.37
CA LYS A 73 8.59 -0.37 -7.68
C LYS A 73 7.47 -0.22 -8.69
N LEU A 74 6.42 -1.01 -8.49
CA LEU A 74 5.19 -0.92 -9.27
C LEU A 74 4.03 -0.56 -8.34
N TYR A 75 3.23 0.41 -8.76
CA TYR A 75 2.01 0.81 -8.06
C TYR A 75 0.80 0.21 -8.77
N VAL A 76 -0.02 -0.53 -8.01
CA VAL A 76 -1.30 -1.03 -8.49
C VAL A 76 -2.39 -0.21 -7.81
N VAL A 77 -3.00 0.69 -8.59
CA VAL A 77 -4.02 1.64 -8.12
C VAL A 77 -5.26 1.57 -9.01
N PRO A 78 -6.42 2.07 -8.56
CA PRO A 78 -7.56 2.27 -9.43
C PRO A 78 -7.20 3.09 -10.67
N ARG A 79 -7.89 2.84 -11.79
CA ARG A 79 -7.67 3.59 -13.03
C ARG A 79 -7.89 5.09 -12.76
N PRO A 80 -7.06 5.98 -13.32
CA PRO A 80 -7.31 7.42 -13.27
C PRO A 80 -8.74 7.77 -13.73
N GLY A 81 -9.38 8.69 -13.01
CA GLY A 81 -10.78 9.05 -13.23
C GLY A 81 -11.80 8.13 -12.55
N THR A 82 -11.37 7.17 -11.73
CA THR A 82 -12.26 6.33 -10.91
C THR A 82 -11.96 6.46 -9.42
N ILE A 83 -13.01 6.35 -8.59
CA ILE A 83 -12.91 6.30 -7.13
C ILE A 83 -13.29 4.89 -6.70
N SER A 84 -12.42 4.21 -5.96
CA SER A 84 -12.72 2.87 -5.48
C SER A 84 -13.76 2.91 -4.36
N PRO A 85 -14.60 1.87 -4.19
CA PRO A 85 -15.51 1.78 -3.04
C PRO A 85 -14.79 1.85 -1.70
N TRP A 86 -13.54 1.37 -1.64
CA TRP A 86 -12.69 1.52 -0.47
C TRP A 86 -12.40 2.99 -0.19
N SER A 87 -12.04 3.78 -1.21
CA SER A 87 -11.77 5.21 -1.05
C SER A 87 -12.97 5.94 -0.50
N SER A 88 -14.17 5.74 -1.06
CA SER A 88 -15.39 6.39 -0.56
C SER A 88 -15.65 6.08 0.92
N LYS A 89 -15.51 4.81 1.32
CA LYS A 89 -15.73 4.40 2.71
C LYS A 89 -14.63 4.87 3.65
N ALA A 90 -13.37 4.86 3.22
CA ALA A 90 -12.24 5.33 4.01
C ALA A 90 -12.34 6.84 4.26
N THR A 91 -12.80 7.60 3.26
CA THR A 91 -13.06 9.05 3.40
C THR A 91 -14.24 9.33 4.33
N ASP A 92 -15.32 8.53 4.30
CA ASP A 92 -16.46 8.68 5.22
C ASP A 92 -16.10 8.42 6.70
N ILE A 93 -15.06 7.60 6.95
CA ILE A 93 -14.57 7.30 8.29
C ILE A 93 -13.61 8.38 8.83
N ALA A 94 -12.89 9.08 7.95
CA ALA A 94 -11.79 9.98 8.31
C ALA A 94 -12.27 11.41 8.55
#